data_AF-G4ZHF7-F1
#
_entry.id   AF-G4ZHF7-F1
#
_cell.length_a   1.000
_cell.length_b   1.000
_cell.length_c   1.000
_cell.angle_alpha   90.00
_cell.angle_beta   90.00
_cell.angle_gamma   90.00
#
_symmetry.space_group_name_H-M   'P 1'
#
loop_
_entity.id
_entity.type
_entity.pdbx_description
1 polymer ?
#
loop_
_entity_poly.entity_id
_entity_poly.type
_entity_poly.pdbx_seq_one_letter_code
_entity_poly.pdbx_strand_id
1 'polypeptide(L)'
;PKRRNFSAEEDLALLRQALSNRPFLKERGKTMAAWDALAAQLVSDANFSRSASRGKLSGKTAQARFDKLVTQKRQQNAAALAASGVDEEETEKDVLLDELIALIDDHIEAVAAENDTAKRKRDADEEASLTARRLAMESLSAGDPPKKKNKEDEMKEFLLELKRMEAKEQNERWEQQAATRAREREED
;
A
#
# COMPACT_ATOMS: atom_id res chain seq x y z
N PRO A 1 22.92 30.03 33.30
CA PRO A 1 21.45 29.96 33.10
C PRO A 1 20.97 28.51 33.02
N LYS A 2 20.25 28.03 34.03
CA LYS A 2 19.73 26.64 34.08
C LYS A 2 18.57 26.54 33.07
N ARG A 3 18.69 25.64 32.08
CA ARG A 3 17.60 25.37 31.13
C ARG A 3 16.38 24.90 31.94
N ARG A 4 15.27 25.63 31.88
CA ARG A 4 13.99 25.15 32.44
C ARG A 4 13.43 24.11 31.49
N ASN A 5 13.15 22.92 32.00
CA ASN A 5 12.54 21.80 31.28
C ASN A 5 11.01 21.97 31.26
N PHE A 6 10.35 21.29 30.33
CA PHE A 6 8.88 21.15 30.34
C PHE A 6 8.41 20.53 31.66
N SER A 7 7.39 21.14 32.24
CA SER A 7 6.60 20.64 33.37
C SER A 7 5.57 19.59 32.91
N ALA A 8 4.97 18.89 33.87
CA ALA A 8 3.92 17.90 33.60
C ALA A 8 2.66 18.55 32.97
N GLU A 9 2.28 19.74 33.42
CA GLU A 9 1.15 20.50 32.86
C GLU A 9 1.43 20.93 31.41
N GLU A 10 2.65 21.40 31.11
CA GLU A 10 3.05 21.73 29.75
C GLU A 10 3.09 20.50 28.83
N ASP A 11 3.51 19.34 29.34
CA ASP A 11 3.44 18.06 28.62
C ASP A 11 1.98 17.70 28.31
N LEU A 12 1.07 17.78 29.29
CA LEU A 12 -0.35 17.49 29.07
C LEU A 12 -0.97 18.43 28.04
N ALA A 13 -0.72 19.74 28.14
CA ALA A 13 -1.22 20.69 27.17
C ALA A 13 -0.65 20.42 25.76
N LEU A 14 0.63 20.08 25.64
CA LEU A 14 1.25 19.67 24.38
C LEU A 14 0.56 18.44 23.79
N LEU A 15 0.33 17.39 24.59
CA LEU A 15 -0.29 16.14 24.14
C LEU A 15 -1.75 16.33 23.72
N ARG A 16 -2.56 17.04 24.52
CA ARG A 16 -3.95 17.36 24.16
C ARG A 16 -4.05 18.14 22.86
N GLN A 17 -3.18 19.15 22.68
CA GLN A 17 -3.15 19.93 21.44
C GLN A 17 -2.63 19.11 20.26
N ALA A 18 -1.64 18.22 20.47
CA ALA A 18 -1.13 17.34 19.43
C ALA A 18 -2.18 16.33 18.98
N LEU A 19 -2.99 15.80 19.90
CA LEU A 19 -4.09 14.90 19.59
C LEU A 19 -5.17 15.61 18.75
N SER A 20 -5.45 16.87 19.08
CA SER A 20 -6.44 17.69 18.36
C SER A 20 -5.97 18.09 16.96
N ASN A 21 -4.72 18.56 16.82
CA ASN A 21 -4.21 19.11 15.57
C ASN A 21 -3.58 18.07 14.64
N ARG A 22 -3.12 16.95 15.21
CA ARG A 22 -2.44 15.83 14.55
C ARG A 22 -1.30 16.28 13.61
N PRO A 23 -0.34 17.08 14.09
CA PRO A 23 0.75 17.59 13.24
C PRO A 23 1.63 16.47 12.67
N PHE A 24 1.75 15.34 13.38
CA PHE A 24 2.52 14.15 12.98
C PHE A 24 1.89 13.35 11.83
N LEU A 25 0.61 13.57 11.51
CA LEU A 25 -0.09 12.91 10.39
C LEU A 25 -0.07 13.75 9.10
N LYS A 26 0.57 14.92 9.12
CA LYS A 26 0.62 15.80 7.95
C LYS A 26 1.62 15.26 6.94
N GLU A 27 1.25 15.41 5.66
CA GLU A 27 2.09 15.07 4.51
C GLU A 27 3.53 15.59 4.66
N ARG A 28 4.47 14.83 4.09
CA ARG A 28 5.88 15.19 4.05
C ARG A 28 6.06 16.62 3.51
N GLY A 29 6.75 17.46 4.27
CA GLY A 29 6.97 18.88 3.94
C GLY A 29 5.97 19.85 4.56
N LYS A 30 4.80 19.38 5.03
CA LYS A 30 3.82 20.19 5.78
C LYS A 30 3.87 19.98 7.30
N THR A 31 4.52 18.90 7.74
CA THR A 31 4.66 18.51 9.16
C THR A 31 5.22 19.63 10.04
N MET A 32 6.32 20.29 9.62
CA MET A 32 6.95 21.34 10.45
C MET A 32 6.05 22.58 10.58
N ALA A 33 5.37 22.97 9.51
CA ALA A 33 4.41 24.09 9.55
C ALA A 33 3.24 23.80 10.51
N ALA A 34 2.78 22.55 10.57
CA ALA A 34 1.76 22.14 11.52
C ALA A 34 2.25 22.14 12.97
N TRP A 35 3.51 21.75 13.21
CA TRP A 35 4.13 21.88 14.52
C TRP A 35 4.31 23.35 14.93
N ASP A 36 4.69 24.23 14.01
CA ASP A 36 4.81 25.67 14.28
C ASP A 36 3.45 26.29 14.60
N ALA A 37 2.38 25.89 13.89
CA ALA A 37 1.01 26.31 14.18
C ALA A 37 0.56 25.83 15.57
N LEU A 38 0.79 24.55 15.90
CA LEU A 38 0.52 24.01 17.22
C LEU A 38 1.27 24.79 18.31
N ALA A 39 2.56 25.06 18.10
CA ALA A 39 3.37 25.80 19.05
C ALA A 39 2.85 27.24 19.25
N ALA A 40 2.37 27.89 18.19
CA ALA A 40 1.74 29.20 18.27
C ALA A 40 0.42 29.15 19.05
N GLN A 41 -0.40 28.11 18.88
CA GLN A 41 -1.64 27.93 19.65
C GLN A 41 -1.34 27.74 21.15
N LEU A 42 -0.34 26.92 21.49
CA LEU A 42 0.11 26.76 22.87
C LEU A 42 0.73 28.05 23.45
N VAL A 43 1.24 28.96 22.63
CA VAL A 43 1.69 30.28 23.11
C VAL A 43 0.48 31.18 23.41
N SER A 44 -0.59 31.08 22.60
CA SER A 44 -1.76 31.94 22.71
C SER A 44 -2.71 31.56 23.84
N ASP A 45 -2.69 30.31 24.31
CA ASP A 45 -3.51 29.88 25.42
C ASP A 45 -2.98 30.46 26.75
N ALA A 46 -3.81 31.24 27.43
CA ALA A 46 -3.48 31.87 28.71
C ALA A 46 -3.26 30.85 29.85
N ASN A 47 -3.85 29.65 29.73
CA ASN A 47 -3.66 28.56 30.69
C ASN A 47 -2.37 27.79 30.45
N PHE A 48 -1.72 27.96 29.30
CA PHE A 48 -0.37 27.47 29.09
C PHE A 48 0.59 28.41 29.83
N SER A 49 0.85 28.09 31.11
CA SER A 49 1.69 28.89 32.01
C SER A 49 3.09 29.08 31.43
N ARG A 50 3.26 30.14 30.65
CA ARG A 50 4.56 30.63 30.19
C ARG A 50 4.87 31.99 30.80
N SER A 51 4.60 32.14 32.09
CA SER A 51 5.27 33.18 32.87
C SER A 51 6.79 32.89 32.86
N ALA A 52 7.51 33.64 32.02
CA ALA A 52 8.96 33.85 32.08
C ALA A 52 9.94 32.80 31.51
N SER A 53 9.65 32.12 30.40
CA SER A 53 10.69 31.38 29.64
C SER A 53 10.94 31.99 28.26
N ARG A 54 12.07 32.70 28.14
CA ARG A 54 12.59 33.33 26.92
C ARG A 54 12.76 32.31 25.79
N GLY A 55 11.95 32.48 24.75
CA GLY A 55 12.07 31.79 23.47
C GLY A 55 10.69 31.32 23.02
N LYS A 56 10.17 31.94 21.97
CA LYS A 56 8.96 31.49 21.26
C LYS A 56 9.04 29.96 21.14
N LEU A 57 8.16 29.20 21.81
CA LEU A 57 8.07 27.75 21.59
C LEU A 57 7.97 27.58 20.07
N SER A 58 8.95 26.87 19.50
CA SER A 58 8.97 26.58 18.08
C SER A 58 8.35 25.22 17.83
N GLY A 59 7.85 24.99 16.62
CA GLY A 59 7.37 23.68 16.22
C GLY A 59 8.44 22.61 16.42
N LYS A 60 9.70 22.92 16.10
CA LYS A 60 10.84 22.01 16.34
C LYS A 60 11.00 21.62 17.82
N THR A 61 10.82 22.56 18.74
CA THR A 61 10.92 22.29 20.19
C THR A 61 9.72 21.46 20.68
N ALA A 62 8.51 21.78 20.20
CA ALA A 62 7.31 21.03 20.51
C ALA A 62 7.39 19.60 19.99
N GLN A 63 7.78 19.41 18.73
CA GLN A 63 8.00 18.11 18.11
C GLN A 63 9.04 17.29 18.88
N ALA A 64 10.23 17.87 19.15
CA ALA A 64 11.28 17.14 19.87
C ALA A 64 10.84 16.71 21.29
N ARG A 65 9.99 17.51 21.95
CA ARG A 65 9.43 17.12 23.25
C ARG A 65 8.41 16.01 23.10
N PHE A 66 7.50 16.11 22.12
CA PHE A 66 6.52 15.09 21.80
C PHE A 66 7.18 13.74 21.47
N ASP A 67 8.16 13.72 20.57
CA ASP A 67 8.89 12.50 20.17
C ASP A 67 9.56 11.83 21.37
N LYS A 68 10.11 12.63 22.28
CA LYS A 68 10.70 12.12 23.52
C LYS A 68 9.64 11.44 24.41
N LEU A 69 8.47 12.05 24.58
CA LEU A 69 7.39 11.49 25.40
C LEU A 69 6.85 10.19 24.80
N VAL A 70 6.62 10.14 23.50
CA VAL A 70 6.20 8.94 22.77
C VAL A 70 7.23 7.82 22.93
N THR A 71 8.52 8.14 22.75
CA THR A 71 9.61 7.16 22.91
C THR A 71 9.64 6.59 24.34
N GLN A 72 9.50 7.45 25.35
CA GLN A 72 9.48 7.03 26.75
C GLN A 72 8.29 6.11 27.05
N LYS A 73 7.08 6.46 26.60
CA LYS A 73 5.90 5.62 26.81
C LYS A 73 6.03 4.25 26.13
N ARG A 74 6.54 4.20 24.89
CA ARG A 74 6.80 2.92 24.21
C ARG A 74 7.78 2.03 25.00
N GLN A 75 8.82 2.61 25.57
CA GLN A 75 9.77 1.88 26.42
C GLN A 75 9.10 1.36 27.70
N GLN A 76 8.24 2.17 28.33
CA GLN A 76 7.47 1.77 29.51
C GLN A 76 6.51 0.62 29.18
N ASN A 77 5.73 0.74 28.10
CA ASN A 77 4.79 -0.30 27.67
C ASN A 77 5.52 -1.63 27.36
N ALA A 78 6.68 -1.57 26.70
CA ALA A 78 7.50 -2.75 26.43
C ALA A 78 8.04 -3.40 27.71
N ALA A 79 8.50 -2.59 28.68
CA ALA A 79 8.97 -3.08 29.97
C ALA A 79 7.82 -3.71 30.80
N ALA A 80 6.65 -3.08 30.82
CA ALA A 80 5.47 -3.56 31.53
C ALA A 80 4.99 -4.91 30.96
N LEU A 81 4.98 -5.05 29.62
CA LEU A 81 4.66 -6.30 28.95
C LEU A 81 5.64 -7.42 29.31
N ALA A 82 6.94 -7.11 29.42
CA ALA A 82 7.96 -8.08 29.80
C ALA A 82 7.88 -8.50 31.29
N ALA A 83 7.37 -7.61 32.15
CA ALA A 83 7.28 -7.84 33.59
C ALA A 83 6.03 -8.63 34.05
N SER A 84 5.28 -9.24 33.13
CA SER A 84 4.04 -9.98 33.41
C SER A 84 2.91 -9.14 34.04
N GLY A 85 2.85 -7.85 33.72
CA GLY A 85 1.68 -6.99 33.94
C GLY A 85 1.29 -6.77 35.40
N VAL A 86 1.94 -5.81 36.06
CA VAL A 86 1.37 -5.17 37.26
C VAL A 86 0.47 -4.04 36.78
N ASP A 87 -0.75 -3.98 37.31
CA ASP A 87 -1.71 -2.90 37.10
C ASP A 87 -1.18 -1.64 37.81
N GLU A 88 -0.55 -0.76 37.05
CA GLU A 88 -0.15 0.57 37.51
C GLU A 88 -1.29 1.55 37.25
N GLU A 89 -1.46 2.54 38.14
CA GLU A 89 -2.46 3.59 37.96
C GLU A 89 -2.17 4.39 36.69
N GLU A 90 -3.01 4.23 35.66
CA GLU A 90 -2.88 4.97 34.41
C GLU A 90 -3.22 6.45 34.62
N THR A 91 -2.25 7.32 34.33
CA THR A 91 -2.49 8.77 34.38
C THR A 91 -3.14 9.25 33.09
N GLU A 92 -3.77 10.43 33.10
CA GLU A 92 -4.29 11.05 31.87
C GLU A 92 -3.21 11.17 30.78
N LYS A 93 -1.96 11.43 31.19
CA LYS A 93 -0.83 11.50 30.27
C LYS A 93 -0.57 10.16 29.58
N ASP A 94 -0.72 9.06 30.30
CA ASP A 94 -0.57 7.71 29.76
C ASP A 94 -1.62 7.43 28.70
N VAL A 95 -2.90 7.66 29.03
CA VAL A 95 -4.03 7.46 28.11
C VAL A 95 -3.85 8.28 26.83
N LEU A 96 -3.48 9.56 26.94
CA LEU A 96 -3.22 10.42 25.78
C LEU A 96 -2.06 9.90 24.94
N LEU A 97 -0.98 9.42 25.57
CA LEU A 97 0.18 8.89 24.85
C LEU A 97 -0.14 7.58 24.14
N ASP A 98 -0.93 6.69 24.75
CA ASP A 98 -1.34 5.44 24.13
C ASP A 98 -2.26 5.68 22.93
N GLU A 99 -3.21 6.62 23.02
CA GLU A 99 -4.03 7.04 21.87
C GLU A 99 -3.19 7.66 20.74
N LEU A 100 -2.27 8.56 21.08
CA LEU A 100 -1.36 9.19 20.11
C LEU A 100 -0.45 8.15 19.44
N ILE A 101 0.04 7.17 20.19
CA ILE A 101 0.85 6.07 19.67
C ILE A 101 0.05 5.24 18.67
N ALA A 102 -1.17 4.84 19.02
CA ALA A 102 -2.04 4.10 18.11
C ALA A 102 -2.27 4.85 16.80
N LEU A 103 -2.58 6.15 16.86
CA LEU A 103 -2.75 6.99 15.67
C LEU A 103 -1.48 7.10 14.81
N ILE A 104 -0.30 7.12 15.43
CA ILE A 104 0.97 7.15 14.71
C ILE A 104 1.21 5.82 14.00
N ASP A 105 1.00 4.70 14.70
CA ASP A 105 1.25 3.37 14.17
C ASP A 105 0.30 3.05 13.01
N ASP A 106 -1.00 3.31 13.18
CA ASP A 106 -2.01 3.17 12.13
C ASP A 106 -1.63 3.96 10.86
N HIS A 107 -1.10 5.17 11.03
CA HIS A 107 -0.67 6.00 9.90
C HIS A 107 0.58 5.45 9.21
N ILE A 108 1.56 4.99 9.98
CA ILE A 108 2.77 4.36 9.44
C ILE A 108 2.40 3.11 8.64
N GLU A 109 1.50 2.29 9.16
CA GLU A 109 1.01 1.08 8.50
C GLU A 109 0.25 1.42 7.21
N ALA A 110 -0.64 2.41 7.23
CA ALA A 110 -1.38 2.84 6.06
C ALA A 110 -0.44 3.37 4.94
N VAL A 111 0.54 4.19 5.30
CA VAL A 111 1.53 4.72 4.34
C VAL A 111 2.43 3.61 3.81
N ALA A 112 2.83 2.64 4.64
CA ALA A 112 3.61 1.50 4.21
C ALA A 112 2.83 0.62 3.21
N ALA A 113 1.55 0.34 3.51
CA ALA A 113 0.67 -0.42 2.63
C ALA A 113 0.49 0.28 1.28
N GLU A 114 0.23 1.60 1.28
CA GLU A 114 0.11 2.38 0.04
C GLU A 114 1.39 2.29 -0.81
N ASN A 115 2.56 2.50 -0.19
CA ASN A 115 3.84 2.42 -0.88
C ASN A 115 4.11 1.02 -1.45
N ASP A 116 3.76 -0.04 -0.73
CA ASP A 116 3.92 -1.42 -1.19
C ASP A 116 3.00 -1.70 -2.39
N THR A 117 1.74 -1.26 -2.35
CA THR A 117 0.84 -1.39 -3.52
C THR A 117 1.35 -0.61 -4.73
N ALA A 118 1.89 0.59 -4.52
CA ALA A 118 2.47 1.40 -5.59
C ALA A 118 3.71 0.74 -6.19
N LYS A 119 4.56 0.14 -5.35
CA LYS A 119 5.74 -0.61 -5.78
C LYS A 119 5.35 -1.85 -6.59
N ARG A 120 4.43 -2.67 -6.11
CA ARG A 120 3.96 -3.87 -6.83
C ARG A 120 3.39 -3.54 -8.21
N LYS A 121 2.68 -2.42 -8.34
CA LYS A 121 2.19 -1.95 -9.64
C LYS A 121 3.33 -1.60 -10.59
N ARG A 122 4.34 -0.87 -10.10
CA ARG A 122 5.53 -0.54 -10.91
C ARG A 122 6.29 -1.80 -11.33
N ASP A 123 6.51 -2.73 -10.40
CA ASP A 123 7.21 -3.99 -10.68
C ASP A 123 6.44 -4.81 -11.74
N ALA A 124 5.11 -4.88 -11.65
CA ALA A 124 4.27 -5.55 -12.65
C ALA A 124 4.32 -4.86 -14.03
N ASP A 125 4.28 -3.52 -14.07
CA ASP A 125 4.38 -2.76 -15.32
C ASP A 125 5.77 -2.95 -15.97
N GLU A 126 6.83 -3.01 -15.17
CA GLU A 126 8.19 -3.28 -15.63
C GLU A 126 8.33 -4.70 -16.19
N GLU A 127 7.78 -5.71 -15.51
CA GLU A 127 7.77 -7.10 -15.96
C GLU A 127 6.96 -7.28 -17.26
N ALA A 128 5.79 -6.65 -17.36
CA ALA A 128 4.99 -6.64 -18.58
C ALA A 128 5.74 -6.00 -19.74
N SER A 129 6.42 -4.86 -19.50
CA SER A 129 7.27 -4.20 -20.50
C SER A 129 8.44 -5.07 -20.95
N LEU A 130 9.14 -5.73 -20.02
CA LEU A 130 10.24 -6.66 -20.35
C LEU A 130 9.75 -7.84 -21.18
N THR A 131 8.59 -8.40 -20.83
CA THR A 131 7.96 -9.49 -21.57
C THR A 131 7.59 -9.05 -22.99
N ALA A 132 6.97 -7.88 -23.16
CA ALA A 132 6.64 -7.33 -24.47
C ALA A 132 7.89 -7.11 -25.33
N ARG A 133 8.97 -6.59 -24.75
CA ARG A 133 10.27 -6.42 -25.45
C ARG A 133 10.85 -7.76 -25.88
N ARG A 134 10.82 -8.78 -25.01
CA ARG A 134 11.30 -10.13 -25.32
C ARG A 134 10.52 -10.75 -26.47
N LEU A 135 9.19 -10.72 -26.42
CA LEU A 135 8.33 -11.26 -27.48
C LEU A 135 8.55 -10.53 -28.81
N ALA A 136 8.70 -9.21 -28.79
CA ALA A 136 9.02 -8.44 -29.99
C ALA A 136 10.38 -8.85 -30.58
N MET A 137 11.43 -8.97 -29.76
CA MET A 137 12.76 -9.40 -30.21
C MET A 137 12.75 -10.82 -30.78
N GLU A 138 12.02 -11.74 -30.15
CA GLU A 138 11.86 -13.12 -30.63
C GLU A 138 11.17 -13.15 -32.00
N SER A 139 10.10 -12.37 -32.19
CA SER A 139 9.43 -12.25 -33.50
C SER A 139 10.35 -11.69 -34.60
N LEU A 140 11.21 -10.74 -34.28
CA LEU A 140 12.19 -10.17 -35.21
C LEU A 140 13.30 -11.18 -35.56
N SER A 141 13.76 -11.97 -34.58
CA SER A 141 14.78 -13.01 -34.79
C SER A 141 14.25 -14.21 -35.57
N ALA A 142 12.95 -14.50 -35.49
CA ALA A 142 12.30 -15.55 -36.29
C ALA A 142 12.15 -15.16 -37.77
N GLY A 143 12.48 -13.92 -38.14
CA GLY A 143 12.39 -13.44 -39.53
C GLY A 143 10.97 -13.30 -40.07
N ASP A 144 9.95 -13.50 -39.23
CA ASP A 144 8.55 -13.28 -39.60
C ASP A 144 8.19 -11.82 -39.25
N PRO A 145 8.07 -10.92 -40.24
CA PRO A 145 7.49 -9.61 -39.97
C PRO A 145 6.06 -9.81 -39.43
N PRO A 146 5.55 -8.93 -38.56
CA PRO A 146 4.17 -8.97 -38.12
C PRO A 146 3.26 -8.82 -39.35
N LYS A 147 2.82 -9.94 -39.93
CA LYS A 147 1.84 -9.96 -41.00
C LYS A 147 0.53 -9.54 -40.36
N LYS A 148 0.06 -8.33 -40.70
CA LYS A 148 -1.36 -8.02 -40.55
C LYS A 148 -2.09 -9.09 -41.34
N LYS A 149 -2.76 -10.04 -40.66
CA LYS A 149 -3.66 -10.98 -41.33
C LYS A 149 -4.68 -10.11 -42.06
N ASN A 150 -4.64 -10.12 -43.38
CA ASN A 150 -5.63 -9.42 -44.16
C ASN A 150 -6.90 -10.28 -44.17
N LYS A 151 -8.06 -9.68 -44.44
CA LYS A 151 -9.36 -10.41 -44.53
C LYS A 151 -9.31 -11.63 -45.47
N GLU A 152 -8.39 -11.61 -46.43
CA GLU A 152 -8.14 -12.73 -47.34
C GLU A 152 -7.51 -13.95 -46.64
N ASP A 153 -6.61 -13.74 -45.68
CA ASP A 153 -5.98 -14.83 -44.92
C ASP A 153 -6.99 -15.49 -43.98
N GLU A 154 -7.85 -14.69 -43.33
CA GLU A 154 -8.96 -15.18 -42.51
C GLU A 154 -9.97 -16.00 -43.34
N MET A 155 -10.28 -15.53 -44.56
CA MET A 155 -11.17 -16.25 -45.47
C MET A 155 -10.56 -17.57 -45.96
N LYS A 156 -9.25 -17.60 -46.23
CA LYS A 156 -8.54 -18.83 -46.59
C LYS A 156 -8.55 -19.83 -45.44
N GLU A 157 -8.33 -19.37 -44.21
CA GLU A 157 -8.37 -20.20 -43.00
C GLU A 157 -9.77 -20.82 -42.81
N PHE A 158 -10.83 -20.03 -42.97
CA PHE A 158 -12.22 -20.51 -42.92
C PHE A 158 -12.54 -21.54 -44.04
N LEU A 159 -12.09 -21.30 -45.27
CA LEU A 159 -12.28 -22.24 -46.40
C LEU A 159 -11.54 -23.57 -46.19
N LEU A 160 -10.35 -23.52 -45.59
CA LEU A 160 -9.59 -24.71 -45.22
C LEU A 160 -10.32 -25.52 -44.14
N GLU A 161 -10.91 -24.85 -43.17
CA GLU A 161 -11.69 -25.50 -42.12
C GLU A 161 -12.97 -26.14 -42.67
N LEU A 162 -13.67 -25.45 -43.59
CA LEU A 162 -14.84 -26.00 -44.27
C LEU A 162 -14.50 -27.27 -45.07
N LYS A 163 -13.39 -27.26 -45.83
CA LYS A 163 -12.92 -28.45 -46.56
C LYS A 163 -12.56 -29.61 -45.64
N ARG A 164 -12.00 -29.34 -44.46
CA ARG A 164 -11.70 -30.38 -43.47
C ARG A 164 -12.98 -30.99 -42.91
N MET A 165 -14.01 -30.19 -42.66
CA MET A 165 -15.32 -30.66 -42.22
C MET A 165 -16.01 -31.50 -43.29
N GLU A 166 -16.03 -31.04 -44.55
CA GLU A 166 -16.57 -31.82 -45.66
C GLU A 166 -15.83 -33.16 -45.84
N ALA A 167 -14.50 -33.17 -45.73
CA ALA A 167 -13.71 -34.40 -45.81
C ALA A 167 -14.05 -35.37 -44.68
N LYS A 168 -14.29 -34.88 -43.46
CA LYS A 168 -14.73 -35.69 -42.33
C LYS A 168 -16.11 -36.28 -42.57
N GLU A 169 -17.08 -35.49 -43.01
CA GLU A 169 -18.42 -35.98 -43.32
C GLU A 169 -18.40 -37.04 -44.43
N GLN A 170 -17.58 -36.85 -45.46
CA GLN A 170 -17.42 -37.84 -46.52
C GLN A 170 -16.79 -39.13 -45.98
N ASN A 171 -15.79 -39.05 -45.12
CA ASN A 171 -15.18 -40.21 -44.50
C ASN A 171 -16.19 -40.97 -43.61
N GLU A 172 -16.96 -40.26 -42.80
CA GLU A 172 -18.02 -40.85 -41.96
C GLU A 172 -19.09 -41.55 -42.80
N ARG A 173 -19.52 -40.95 -43.92
CA ARG A 173 -20.47 -41.58 -44.86
C ARG A 173 -19.89 -42.85 -45.48
N TRP A 174 -18.61 -42.84 -45.82
CA TRP A 174 -17.90 -44.02 -46.32
C TRP A 174 -17.82 -45.13 -45.28
N GLU A 175 -17.50 -44.79 -44.04
CA GLU A 175 -17.46 -45.74 -42.92
C GLU A 175 -18.83 -46.34 -42.62
N GLN A 176 -19.89 -45.51 -42.64
CA GLN A 176 -21.26 -45.99 -42.47
C GLN A 176 -21.65 -46.96 -43.59
N GLN A 177 -21.40 -46.63 -44.86
CA GLN A 177 -21.66 -47.54 -45.97
C GLN A 177 -20.85 -48.84 -45.88
N ALA A 178 -19.59 -48.76 -45.45
CA ALA A 178 -18.76 -49.94 -45.24
C ALA A 178 -19.31 -50.83 -44.11
N ALA A 179 -19.80 -50.23 -43.01
CA ALA A 179 -20.42 -50.94 -41.91
C ALA A 179 -21.75 -51.59 -42.30
N THR A 180 -22.60 -50.91 -43.08
CA THR A 180 -23.84 -51.49 -43.60
C THR A 180 -23.56 -52.71 -44.46
N ARG A 181 -22.61 -52.61 -45.40
CA ARG A 181 -22.18 -53.74 -46.26
C ARG A 181 -21.47 -54.86 -45.50
N ALA A 182 -20.93 -54.59 -44.31
CA ALA A 182 -20.36 -55.63 -43.44
C ALA A 182 -21.48 -56.40 -42.73
N ARG A 183 -22.50 -55.71 -42.20
CA ARG A 183 -23.68 -56.34 -41.59
C ARG A 183 -24.48 -57.19 -42.57
N GLU A 184 -24.71 -56.70 -43.78
CA GLU A 184 -25.40 -57.46 -44.84
C GLU A 184 -24.67 -58.77 -45.20
N ARG A 185 -23.35 -58.85 -44.99
CA ARG A 185 -22.55 -60.07 -45.22
C ARG A 185 -22.52 -61.02 -44.03
N GLU A 186 -22.92 -60.58 -42.84
CA GLU A 186 -23.06 -61.44 -41.65
C GLU A 186 -24.47 -62.05 -41.53
N GLU A 187 -25.44 -61.52 -42.29
CA GLU A 187 -26.84 -61.98 -42.30
C GLU A 187 -27.16 -62.99 -43.42
N ASP A 188 -26.21 -63.24 -44.35
CA ASP A 188 -26.24 -64.28 -45.40
C ASP A 188 -25.41 -65.53 -45.00
#